data_AF-A0A6A6HQ30-F1
#
_entry.id   AF-A0A6A6HQ30-F1
#
_cell.length_a   1.000
_cell.length_b   1.000
_cell.length_c   1.000
_cell.angle_alpha   90.00
_cell.angle_beta   90.00
_cell.angle_gamma   90.00
#
_symmetry.space_group_name_H-M   'P 1'
#
loop_
_entity.id
_entity.type
_entity.pdbx_description
1 polymer ?
#
loop_
_entity_poly.entity_id
_entity_poly.type
_entity_poly.pdbx_seq_one_letter_code
_entity_poly.pdbx_strand_id
1 'polypeptide(L)'
;MSYLALDFNQSIPQALQHIPALPPPDGVTPNFVDPPTRSTLLVTVISVLFGLMFIFYLSRVYMKLMIIGEMTLDDLTCTIGLVGAIAYYTGVVVGATRGPIGKHQWDVPRSEEMNMNSIFPLWIRVVVTGPTYLLFKATLFIMYLKIFKPMRWVRVSVYIGLVLLCLFYVPVMVVQFYFATPRPHETWTAHFMSPMQQKTGILLISLPTVGLAFDVYLLLLPMAAISQVQLPPKRKLGVMMIFLSGIL
;
A
#
# COMPACT_ATOMS: atom_id res chain seq x y z
N MET A 1 13.35 13.75 -42.62
CA MET A 1 11.96 13.27 -42.63
C MET A 1 11.97 11.80 -43.00
N SER A 2 11.95 10.92 -42.00
CA SER A 2 11.55 9.50 -42.13
C SER A 2 11.62 8.89 -40.73
N TYR A 3 10.54 9.09 -39.98
CA TYR A 3 10.31 8.42 -38.70
C TYR A 3 10.18 6.92 -38.98
N LEU A 4 11.15 6.14 -38.52
CA LEU A 4 10.98 4.71 -38.33
C LEU A 4 9.94 4.53 -37.22
N ALA A 5 8.70 4.28 -37.65
CA ALA A 5 7.72 3.57 -36.86
C ALA A 5 8.34 2.24 -36.46
N LEU A 6 8.90 2.18 -35.25
CA LEU A 6 9.27 0.94 -34.61
C LEU A 6 7.96 0.21 -34.28
N ASP A 7 7.61 -0.70 -35.17
CA ASP A 7 6.45 -1.57 -35.08
C ASP A 7 6.40 -2.28 -33.73
N PHE A 8 5.30 -2.02 -33.03
CA PHE A 8 5.01 -2.37 -31.64
C PHE A 8 4.75 -3.87 -31.42
N ASN A 9 5.19 -4.75 -32.34
CA ASN A 9 4.82 -6.18 -32.34
C ASN A 9 5.95 -7.14 -32.79
N GLN A 10 7.14 -6.66 -33.12
CA GLN A 10 8.28 -7.53 -33.40
C GLN A 10 9.22 -7.60 -32.20
N SER A 11 8.99 -8.65 -31.40
CA SER A 11 9.91 -9.24 -30.44
C SER A 11 10.60 -8.25 -29.49
N ILE A 12 10.24 -8.32 -28.21
CA ILE A 12 11.21 -8.07 -27.14
C ILE A 12 12.50 -8.78 -27.57
N PRO A 13 13.66 -8.09 -27.70
CA PRO A 13 14.86 -8.71 -28.23
C PRO A 13 15.11 -10.02 -27.49
N GLN A 14 15.27 -11.15 -28.19
CA GLN A 14 15.48 -12.45 -27.54
C GLN A 14 16.65 -12.42 -26.54
N ALA A 15 17.60 -11.50 -26.74
CA ALA A 15 18.66 -11.18 -25.80
C ALA A 15 18.18 -10.80 -24.38
N LEU A 16 17.01 -10.17 -24.23
CA LEU A 16 16.42 -9.79 -22.93
C LEU A 16 15.75 -10.96 -22.19
N GLN A 17 15.60 -12.13 -22.83
CA GLN A 17 15.10 -13.35 -22.18
C GLN A 17 16.16 -14.02 -21.29
N HIS A 18 17.45 -13.74 -21.54
CA HIS A 18 18.57 -14.33 -20.81
C HIS A 18 19.21 -13.35 -19.81
N ILE A 19 18.74 -12.11 -19.78
CA ILE A 19 19.24 -11.09 -18.85
C ILE A 19 18.30 -11.03 -17.64
N PRO A 20 18.81 -11.29 -16.43
CA PRO A 20 17.99 -11.20 -15.23
C PRO A 20 17.59 -9.74 -14.96
N ALA A 21 16.43 -9.54 -14.34
CA ALA A 21 15.99 -8.21 -13.97
C ALA A 21 16.90 -7.55 -12.91
N LEU A 22 17.41 -8.36 -11.96
CA LEU A 22 18.44 -7.97 -11.00
C LEU A 22 19.64 -8.94 -11.10
N PRO A 23 20.90 -8.47 -11.00
CA PRO A 23 22.03 -9.39 -10.92
C PRO A 23 21.87 -10.36 -9.73
N PRO A 24 22.13 -11.67 -9.93
CA PRO A 24 22.04 -12.64 -8.85
C PRO A 24 23.12 -12.39 -7.78
N PRO A 25 22.88 -12.76 -6.52
CA PRO A 25 23.91 -12.80 -5.48
C PRO A 25 25.03 -13.79 -5.84
N ASP A 26 26.21 -13.59 -5.26
CA ASP A 26 27.37 -14.46 -5.47
C ASP A 26 27.00 -15.93 -5.18
N GLY A 27 27.19 -16.80 -6.18
CA GLY A 27 26.92 -18.25 -6.08
C GLY A 27 25.51 -18.69 -6.47
N VAL A 28 24.61 -17.78 -6.90
CA VAL A 28 23.26 -18.13 -7.37
C VAL A 28 23.18 -18.06 -8.89
N THR A 29 22.76 -19.14 -9.54
CA THR A 29 22.47 -19.16 -10.98
C THR A 29 20.99 -18.89 -11.24
N PRO A 30 20.62 -17.85 -12.02
CA PRO A 30 19.23 -17.58 -12.41
C PRO A 30 18.55 -18.78 -13.06
N ASN A 31 17.35 -19.13 -12.60
CA ASN A 31 16.51 -20.13 -13.24
C ASN A 31 15.28 -19.47 -13.89
N PHE A 32 15.36 -19.24 -15.20
CA PHE A 32 14.27 -18.62 -15.98
C PHE A 32 13.19 -19.60 -16.44
N VAL A 33 13.38 -20.92 -16.27
CA VAL A 33 12.50 -21.96 -16.82
C VAL A 33 11.48 -22.42 -15.78
N ASP A 34 11.92 -22.73 -14.56
CA ASP A 34 11.05 -23.09 -13.44
C ASP A 34 11.53 -22.42 -12.14
N PRO A 35 11.28 -21.10 -12.00
CA PRO A 35 11.74 -20.34 -10.86
C PRO A 35 10.98 -20.75 -9.59
N PRO A 36 11.67 -20.93 -8.44
CA PRO A 36 10.99 -21.14 -7.16
C PRO A 36 10.08 -19.94 -6.88
N THR A 37 8.79 -20.19 -6.85
CA THR A 37 7.77 -19.14 -6.84
C THR A 37 7.04 -19.11 -5.51
N ARG A 38 7.00 -17.93 -4.87
CA ARG A 38 6.24 -17.64 -3.63
C ARG A 38 4.90 -16.95 -3.91
N SER A 39 4.50 -16.87 -5.19
CA SER A 39 3.25 -16.20 -5.61
C SER A 39 2.02 -16.82 -4.97
N THR A 40 1.93 -18.16 -4.88
CA THR A 40 0.82 -18.86 -4.23
C THR A 40 0.73 -18.49 -2.75
N LEU A 41 1.84 -18.52 -2.02
CA LEU A 41 1.88 -18.12 -0.62
C LEU A 41 1.43 -16.67 -0.46
N LEU A 42 1.96 -15.77 -1.29
CA LEU A 42 1.60 -14.35 -1.27
C LEU A 42 0.10 -14.16 -1.51
N VAL A 43 -0.46 -14.73 -2.58
CA VAL A 43 -1.88 -14.62 -2.92
C VAL A 43 -2.77 -15.21 -1.82
N THR A 44 -2.40 -16.36 -1.25
CA THR A 44 -3.15 -16.98 -0.15
C THR A 44 -3.20 -16.06 1.07
N VAL A 45 -2.05 -15.55 1.52
CA VAL A 45 -1.98 -14.69 2.72
C VAL A 45 -2.74 -13.39 2.51
N ILE A 46 -2.55 -12.70 1.37
CA ILE A 46 -3.27 -11.44 1.14
C ILE A 46 -4.77 -11.65 1.02
N SER A 47 -5.21 -12.77 0.42
CA SER A 47 -6.63 -13.09 0.27
C SER A 47 -7.30 -13.31 1.62
N VAL A 48 -6.63 -14.02 2.54
CA VAL A 48 -7.14 -14.26 3.90
C VAL A 48 -7.24 -12.93 4.67
N LEU A 49 -6.18 -12.12 4.66
CA LEU A 49 -6.18 -10.83 5.36
C LEU A 49 -7.20 -9.85 4.78
N PHE A 50 -7.35 -9.81 3.45
CA PHE A 50 -8.35 -9.01 2.77
C PHE A 50 -9.78 -9.46 3.15
N GLY A 51 -10.02 -10.77 3.20
CA GLY A 51 -11.29 -11.33 3.67
C GLY A 51 -11.63 -10.91 5.10
N LEU A 52 -10.66 -10.99 6.02
CA LEU A 52 -10.83 -10.53 7.40
C LEU A 52 -11.12 -9.02 7.47
N MET A 53 -10.36 -8.20 6.73
CA MET A 53 -10.59 -6.76 6.65
C MET A 53 -12.00 -6.44 6.14
N PHE A 54 -12.48 -7.16 5.13
CA PHE A 54 -13.82 -6.98 4.58
C PHE A 54 -14.91 -7.32 5.60
N ILE A 55 -14.76 -8.41 6.36
CA ILE A 55 -15.68 -8.78 7.45
C ILE A 55 -15.73 -7.67 8.51
N PHE A 56 -14.59 -7.14 8.94
CA PHE A 56 -14.56 -6.04 9.90
C PHE A 56 -15.20 -4.76 9.36
N TYR A 57 -14.99 -4.44 8.08
CA TYR A 57 -15.68 -3.32 7.43
C TYR A 57 -17.20 -3.53 7.41
N LEU A 58 -17.69 -4.71 7.05
CA LEU A 58 -19.13 -5.01 7.09
C LEU A 58 -19.71 -4.87 8.50
N SER A 59 -18.99 -5.35 9.52
CA SER A 59 -19.39 -5.18 10.92
C SER A 59 -19.52 -3.70 11.29
N ARG A 60 -18.59 -2.86 10.83
CA ARG A 60 -18.60 -1.41 11.05
C ARG A 60 -19.79 -0.75 10.36
N VAL A 61 -20.05 -1.09 9.09
CA VAL A 61 -21.20 -0.58 8.33
C VAL A 61 -22.51 -0.98 9.01
N TYR A 62 -22.62 -2.23 9.46
CA TYR A 62 -23.79 -2.72 10.19
C TYR A 62 -24.05 -1.92 11.48
N MET A 63 -23.02 -1.73 12.32
CA MET A 63 -23.12 -0.93 13.55
C MET A 63 -23.58 0.51 13.25
N LYS A 64 -23.08 1.09 12.17
CA LYS A 64 -23.40 2.48 11.79
C LYS A 64 -24.83 2.63 11.27
N LEU A 65 -25.26 1.76 10.38
CA LEU A 65 -26.58 1.83 9.77
C LEU A 65 -27.70 1.42 10.73
N MET A 66 -27.48 0.38 11.54
CA MET A 66 -28.55 -0.20 12.36
C MET A 66 -28.60 0.35 13.79
N ILE A 67 -27.47 0.76 14.37
CA ILE A 67 -27.41 1.13 15.80
C ILE A 67 -27.21 2.64 15.99
N ILE A 68 -26.25 3.24 15.28
CA ILE A 68 -25.90 4.66 15.47
C ILE A 68 -26.79 5.58 14.62
N GLY A 69 -27.15 5.18 13.40
CA GLY A 69 -28.03 5.95 12.50
C GLY A 69 -27.40 7.19 11.87
N GLU A 70 -26.11 7.47 12.11
CA GLU A 70 -25.41 8.65 11.58
C GLU A 70 -24.17 8.27 10.76
N MET A 71 -24.17 8.63 9.48
CA MET A 71 -23.00 8.56 8.62
C MET A 71 -22.06 9.71 8.93
N THR A 72 -20.81 9.39 9.26
CA THR A 72 -19.81 10.40 9.62
C THR A 72 -18.68 10.46 8.59
N LEU A 73 -17.92 11.56 8.54
CA LEU A 73 -16.79 11.73 7.60
C LEU A 73 -15.74 10.61 7.68
N ASP A 74 -15.64 9.98 8.85
CA ASP A 74 -14.81 8.80 9.12
C ASP A 74 -15.25 7.58 8.28
N ASP A 75 -16.55 7.40 8.11
CA ASP A 75 -17.12 6.29 7.35
C ASP A 75 -16.93 6.51 5.84
N LEU A 76 -16.97 7.77 5.38
CA LEU A 76 -16.65 8.13 4.00
C LEU A 76 -15.17 7.86 3.68
N THR A 77 -14.25 8.36 4.52
CA THR A 77 -12.80 8.15 4.33
C THR A 77 -12.44 6.66 4.38
N CYS A 78 -13.06 5.89 5.28
CA CYS A 78 -12.88 4.44 5.35
C CYS A 78 -13.39 3.72 4.09
N THR A 79 -14.53 4.14 3.55
CA THR A 79 -15.13 3.54 2.35
C THR A 79 -14.29 3.85 1.09
N ILE A 80 -13.77 5.07 0.97
CA ILE A 80 -12.83 5.41 -0.11
C ILE A 80 -11.54 4.60 0.05
N GLY A 81 -11.05 4.44 1.29
CA GLY A 81 -9.91 3.58 1.61
C GLY A 81 -10.13 2.12 1.19
N LEU A 82 -11.34 1.59 1.37
CA LEU A 82 -11.72 0.24 0.92
C LEU A 82 -11.61 0.09 -0.61
N VAL A 83 -12.07 1.08 -1.37
CA VAL A 83 -11.94 1.07 -2.84
C VAL A 83 -10.46 1.04 -3.25
N GLY A 84 -9.62 1.82 -2.57
CA GLY A 84 -8.17 1.76 -2.74
C GLY A 84 -7.57 0.40 -2.38
N ALA A 85 -8.01 -0.21 -1.29
CA ALA A 85 -7.57 -1.55 -0.89
C ALA A 85 -7.96 -2.64 -1.91
N ILE A 86 -9.14 -2.55 -2.52
CA ILE A 86 -9.58 -3.45 -3.61
C ILE A 86 -8.68 -3.28 -4.84
N ALA A 87 -8.41 -2.04 -5.24
CA ALA A 87 -7.53 -1.76 -6.38
C ALA A 87 -6.09 -2.26 -6.13
N TYR A 88 -5.58 -2.11 -4.91
CA TYR A 88 -4.29 -2.67 -4.51
C TYR A 88 -4.29 -4.21 -4.56
N TYR A 89 -5.28 -4.85 -3.94
CA TYR A 89 -5.42 -6.31 -3.90
C TYR A 89 -5.49 -6.91 -5.31
N THR A 90 -6.33 -6.35 -6.18
CA THR A 90 -6.45 -6.79 -7.58
C THR A 90 -5.13 -6.62 -8.34
N GLY A 91 -4.41 -5.51 -8.16
CA GLY A 91 -3.10 -5.31 -8.75
C GLY A 91 -2.07 -6.35 -8.31
N VAL A 92 -2.09 -6.75 -7.03
CA VAL A 92 -1.20 -7.81 -6.53
C VAL A 92 -1.58 -9.18 -7.08
N VAL A 93 -2.87 -9.56 -7.07
CA VAL A 93 -3.33 -10.86 -7.58
C VAL A 93 -3.06 -11.00 -9.07
N VAL A 94 -3.35 -9.97 -9.87
CA VAL A 94 -3.07 -9.99 -11.31
C VAL A 94 -1.58 -10.12 -11.57
N GLY A 95 -0.74 -9.34 -10.88
CA GLY A 95 0.70 -9.42 -11.08
C GLY A 95 1.33 -10.71 -10.54
N ALA A 96 0.70 -11.40 -9.58
CA ALA A 96 1.16 -12.69 -9.06
C ALA A 96 0.70 -13.90 -9.91
N THR A 97 -0.43 -13.77 -10.60
CA THR A 97 -0.98 -14.84 -11.46
C THR A 97 -0.56 -14.73 -12.92
N ARG A 98 -0.43 -13.50 -13.44
CA ARG A 98 -0.10 -13.20 -14.84
C ARG A 98 1.24 -12.51 -15.03
N GLY A 99 1.88 -12.09 -13.94
CA GLY A 99 3.15 -11.39 -13.96
C GLY A 99 4.23 -12.11 -13.13
N PRO A 100 5.41 -11.49 -12.99
CA PRO A 100 6.55 -12.08 -12.30
C PRO A 100 6.50 -11.94 -10.77
N ILE A 101 5.42 -11.40 -10.19
CA ILE A 101 5.35 -11.16 -8.74
C ILE A 101 5.38 -12.49 -8.00
N GLY A 102 6.33 -12.62 -7.06
CA GLY A 102 6.51 -13.83 -6.25
C GLY A 102 7.67 -14.71 -6.70
N LYS A 103 8.28 -14.43 -7.85
CA LYS A 103 9.59 -14.96 -8.25
C LYS A 103 10.69 -14.03 -7.72
N HIS A 104 11.89 -14.55 -7.49
CA HIS A 104 13.04 -13.68 -7.16
C HIS A 104 13.40 -12.84 -8.39
N GLN A 105 13.80 -11.57 -8.18
CA GLN A 105 14.08 -10.64 -9.29
C GLN A 105 15.20 -11.14 -10.22
N TRP A 106 16.15 -11.94 -9.72
CA TRP A 106 17.18 -12.54 -10.56
C TRP A 106 16.69 -13.74 -11.39
N ASP A 107 15.55 -14.35 -11.03
CA ASP A 107 14.96 -15.47 -11.76
C ASP A 107 13.90 -15.02 -12.79
N VAL A 108 13.66 -13.71 -12.87
CA VAL A 108 12.70 -13.12 -13.81
C VAL A 108 13.45 -12.58 -15.03
N PRO A 109 13.13 -13.05 -16.24
CA PRO A 109 13.72 -12.51 -17.45
C PRO A 109 13.19 -11.10 -17.68
N ARG A 110 14.07 -10.17 -18.09
CA ARG A 110 13.71 -8.76 -18.31
C ARG A 110 12.56 -8.60 -19.32
N SER A 111 12.40 -9.54 -20.24
CA SER A 111 11.26 -9.59 -21.17
C SER A 111 9.90 -9.79 -20.49
N GLU A 112 9.81 -10.59 -19.44
CA GLU A 112 8.57 -10.81 -18.69
C GLU A 112 8.22 -9.62 -17.81
N GLU A 113 9.23 -8.93 -17.26
CA GLU A 113 9.01 -7.69 -16.51
C GLU A 113 8.49 -6.55 -17.37
N MET A 114 9.01 -6.43 -18.60
CA MET A 114 8.62 -5.38 -19.54
C MET A 114 7.27 -5.63 -20.21
N ASN A 115 6.60 -6.74 -19.91
CA ASN A 115 5.29 -7.00 -20.47
C ASN A 115 4.24 -6.04 -19.88
N MET A 116 3.27 -5.60 -20.68
CA MET A 116 2.20 -4.70 -20.24
C MET A 116 1.39 -5.29 -19.07
N ASN A 117 1.27 -6.63 -19.05
CA ASN A 117 0.63 -7.40 -17.98
C ASN A 117 1.36 -7.31 -16.63
N SER A 118 2.63 -6.87 -16.62
CA SER A 118 3.45 -6.69 -15.42
C SER A 118 3.55 -5.21 -15.03
N ILE A 119 3.72 -4.33 -16.02
CA ILE A 119 3.88 -2.88 -15.81
C ILE A 119 2.60 -2.25 -15.25
N PHE A 120 1.44 -2.58 -15.83
CA PHE A 120 0.18 -1.93 -15.44
C PHE A 120 -0.25 -2.26 -14.00
N PRO A 121 -0.22 -3.54 -13.54
CA PRO A 121 -0.49 -3.85 -12.14
C PRO A 121 0.56 -3.29 -11.16
N LEU A 122 1.82 -3.15 -11.58
CA LEU A 122 2.82 -2.45 -10.79
C LEU A 122 2.49 -0.97 -10.63
N TRP A 123 2.13 -0.29 -11.71
CA TRP A 123 1.75 1.12 -11.68
C TRP A 123 0.54 1.38 -10.77
N ILE A 124 -0.51 0.57 -10.89
CA ILE A 124 -1.69 0.65 -10.00
C ILE A 124 -1.27 0.56 -8.54
N ARG A 125 -0.41 -0.41 -8.19
CA ARG A 125 0.06 -0.58 -6.80
C ARG A 125 0.80 0.66 -6.32
N VAL A 126 1.72 1.21 -7.11
CA VAL A 126 2.47 2.42 -6.73
C VAL A 126 1.52 3.60 -6.47
N VAL A 127 0.60 3.87 -7.40
CA VAL A 127 -0.28 5.04 -7.32
C VAL A 127 -1.33 4.92 -6.22
N VAL A 128 -1.86 3.72 -5.99
CA VAL A 128 -2.97 3.50 -5.04
C VAL A 128 -2.49 3.37 -3.59
N THR A 129 -1.26 2.90 -3.35
CA THR A 129 -0.75 2.63 -1.99
C THR A 129 -0.73 3.88 -1.11
N GLY A 130 -0.17 4.99 -1.61
CA GLY A 130 -0.08 6.26 -0.88
C GLY A 130 -1.43 6.79 -0.40
N PRO A 131 -2.42 7.03 -1.30
CA PRO A 131 -3.75 7.49 -0.93
C PRO A 131 -4.45 6.54 0.05
N THR A 132 -4.34 5.23 -0.16
CA THR A 132 -4.99 4.22 0.68
C THR A 132 -4.46 4.28 2.12
N TYR A 133 -3.14 4.39 2.29
CA TYR A 133 -2.51 4.48 3.62
C TYR A 133 -2.87 5.79 4.34
N LEU A 134 -2.89 6.91 3.59
CA LEU A 134 -3.31 8.20 4.13
C LEU A 134 -4.75 8.14 4.64
N LEU A 135 -5.67 7.58 3.84
CA LEU A 135 -7.10 7.51 4.18
C LEU A 135 -7.35 6.64 5.41
N PHE A 136 -6.76 5.44 5.49
CA PHE A 136 -6.96 4.58 6.67
C PHE A 136 -6.43 5.22 7.96
N LYS A 137 -5.26 5.86 7.91
CA LYS A 137 -4.72 6.58 9.08
C LYS A 137 -5.56 7.80 9.43
N ALA A 138 -6.06 8.53 8.43
CA ALA A 138 -6.96 9.66 8.63
C ALA A 138 -8.29 9.23 9.29
N THR A 139 -8.87 8.11 8.87
CA THR A 139 -10.04 7.47 9.52
C THR A 139 -9.74 7.24 11.01
N LEU A 140 -8.62 6.61 11.36
CA LEU A 140 -8.26 6.38 12.77
C LEU A 140 -8.14 7.69 13.59
N PHE A 141 -7.51 8.73 13.03
CA PHE A 141 -7.44 10.03 13.68
C PHE A 141 -8.83 10.64 13.90
N ILE A 142 -9.70 10.61 12.89
CA ILE A 142 -11.07 11.14 13.00
C ILE A 142 -11.88 10.34 14.03
N MET A 143 -11.71 9.02 14.08
CA MET A 143 -12.32 8.16 15.10
C MET A 143 -11.86 8.55 16.51
N TYR A 144 -10.57 8.81 16.72
CA TYR A 144 -10.05 9.26 18.01
C TYR A 144 -10.56 10.64 18.43
N LEU A 145 -10.74 11.57 17.49
CA LEU A 145 -11.36 12.87 17.80
C LEU A 145 -12.77 12.73 18.38
N LYS A 146 -13.53 11.73 17.92
CA LYS A 146 -14.89 11.47 18.42
C LYS A 146 -14.87 10.80 19.80
N ILE A 147 -14.04 9.77 19.97
CA ILE A 147 -13.96 9.02 21.23
C ILE A 147 -13.45 9.93 22.37
N PHE A 148 -12.39 10.68 22.12
CA PHE A 148 -11.76 11.54 23.13
C PHE A 148 -12.21 13.00 23.04
N LYS A 149 -13.46 13.25 22.59
CA LYS A 149 -14.04 14.59 22.47
C LYS A 149 -13.80 15.48 23.71
N PRO A 150 -13.95 15.05 24.98
CA PRO A 150 -13.76 15.95 26.12
C PRO A 150 -12.29 16.37 26.38
N MET A 151 -11.30 15.63 25.87
CA MET A 151 -9.88 15.83 26.21
C MET A 151 -9.20 16.77 25.20
N ARG A 152 -8.96 18.03 25.60
CA ARG A 152 -8.37 19.06 24.71
C ARG A 152 -6.97 18.71 24.21
N TRP A 153 -6.08 18.19 25.06
CA TRP A 153 -4.70 17.85 24.68
C TRP A 153 -4.63 16.72 23.65
N VAL A 154 -5.47 15.68 23.81
CA VAL A 154 -5.59 14.58 22.84
C VAL A 154 -6.05 15.11 21.50
N ARG A 155 -7.03 16.02 21.50
CA ARG A 155 -7.54 16.64 20.28
C ARG A 155 -6.47 17.42 19.51
N VAL A 156 -5.69 18.24 20.22
CA VAL A 156 -4.57 18.99 19.62
C VAL A 156 -3.53 18.02 19.05
N SER A 157 -3.20 16.96 19.78
CA SER A 157 -2.25 15.93 19.33
C SER A 157 -2.74 15.21 18.06
N VAL A 158 -4.04 14.91 17.97
CA VAL A 158 -4.63 14.32 16.77
C VAL A 158 -4.58 15.28 15.58
N TYR A 159 -4.93 16.56 15.76
CA TYR A 159 -4.83 17.53 14.67
C TYR A 159 -3.39 17.71 14.17
N ILE A 160 -2.42 17.80 15.09
CA ILE A 160 -1.00 17.85 14.73
C ILE A 160 -0.60 16.59 13.96
N GLY A 161 -0.97 15.42 14.46
CA GLY A 161 -0.68 14.14 13.80
C GLY A 161 -1.27 14.05 12.39
N LEU A 162 -2.52 14.49 12.21
CA LEU A 162 -3.19 14.51 10.92
C LEU A 162 -2.52 15.49 9.94
N VAL A 163 -2.15 16.69 10.40
CA VAL A 163 -1.45 17.67 9.57
C VAL A 163 -0.08 17.14 9.15
N LEU A 164 0.70 16.56 10.08
CA LEU A 164 2.00 15.96 9.77
C LEU A 164 1.88 14.78 8.80
N LEU A 165 0.84 13.95 8.99
CA LEU A 165 0.54 12.84 8.09
C LEU A 165 0.28 13.34 6.67
N CYS A 166 -0.61 14.34 6.51
CA CYS A 166 -0.91 14.93 5.22
C CYS A 166 0.33 15.61 4.60
N LEU A 167 1.10 16.34 5.40
CA LEU A 167 2.30 17.04 4.95
C LEU A 167 3.37 16.07 4.43
N PHE A 168 3.42 14.84 4.95
CA PHE A 168 4.33 13.81 4.44
C PHE A 168 3.74 13.03 3.25
N TYR A 169 2.53 12.51 3.38
CA TYR A 169 1.94 11.60 2.37
C TYR A 169 1.55 12.32 1.08
N VAL A 170 1.04 13.56 1.15
CA VAL A 170 0.58 14.28 -0.05
C VAL A 170 1.73 14.58 -1.02
N PRO A 171 2.86 15.19 -0.59
CA PRO A 171 3.98 15.42 -1.50
C PRO A 171 4.57 14.13 -2.06
N VAL A 172 4.72 13.09 -1.22
CA VAL A 172 5.25 11.79 -1.67
C VAL A 172 4.34 11.16 -2.72
N MET A 173 3.02 11.24 -2.54
CA MET A 173 2.04 10.76 -3.51
C MET A 173 2.14 11.50 -4.85
N VAL A 174 2.28 12.84 -4.82
CA VAL A 174 2.45 13.65 -6.03
C VAL A 174 3.74 13.28 -6.76
N VAL A 175 4.84 13.13 -6.03
CA VAL A 175 6.14 12.75 -6.60
C VAL A 175 6.10 11.33 -7.16
N GLN A 176 5.47 10.38 -6.47
CA GLN A 176 5.31 9.01 -6.96
C GLN A 176 4.44 8.95 -8.21
N PHE A 177 3.34 9.69 -8.25
CA PHE A 177 2.49 9.77 -9.43
C PHE A 177 3.27 10.34 -10.63
N TYR A 178 4.06 11.39 -10.40
CA TYR A 178 4.89 12.01 -11.42
C TYR A 178 6.00 11.07 -11.94
N PHE A 179 6.67 10.32 -11.05
CA PHE A 179 7.76 9.42 -11.45
C PHE A 179 7.30 8.06 -11.99
N ALA A 180 6.08 7.62 -11.67
CA ALA A 180 5.55 6.35 -12.15
C ALA A 180 4.80 6.46 -13.50
N THR A 181 4.37 7.68 -13.88
CA THR A 181 3.53 7.88 -15.06
C THR A 181 4.40 8.21 -16.30
N PRO A 182 4.26 7.46 -17.41
CA PRO A 182 5.01 7.74 -18.63
C PRO A 182 4.62 9.09 -19.23
N ARG A 183 5.59 9.73 -19.87
CA ARG A 183 5.39 11.02 -20.55
C ARG A 183 4.67 10.81 -21.89
N PRO A 184 3.99 11.84 -22.44
CA PRO A 184 3.26 11.72 -23.71
C PRO A 184 4.10 11.24 -24.92
N HIS A 185 5.42 11.37 -24.85
CA HIS A 185 6.35 10.96 -25.90
C HIS A 185 7.08 9.64 -25.59
N GLU A 186 6.74 8.96 -24.50
CA GLU A 186 7.43 7.76 -24.00
C GLU A 186 6.47 6.58 -23.91
N THR A 187 6.92 5.39 -24.31
CA THR A 187 6.14 4.16 -24.14
C THR A 187 6.24 3.66 -22.70
N TRP A 188 5.24 2.92 -22.21
CA TRP A 188 5.26 2.32 -20.87
C TRP A 188 6.52 1.45 -20.62
N THR A 189 6.98 0.75 -21.65
CA THR A 189 8.18 -0.09 -21.59
C THR A 189 9.47 0.70 -21.52
N ALA A 190 9.58 1.81 -22.27
CA ALA A 190 10.71 2.72 -22.19
C ALA A 190 10.77 3.42 -20.84
N HIS A 191 9.61 3.86 -20.33
CA HIS A 191 9.51 4.53 -19.03
C HIS A 191 9.92 3.63 -17.86
N PHE A 192 9.59 2.34 -17.93
CA PHE A 192 9.99 1.37 -16.92
C PHE A 192 11.52 1.24 -16.79
N MET A 193 12.27 1.45 -17.88
CA MET A 193 13.73 1.44 -17.91
C MET A 193 14.35 2.79 -17.53
N SER A 194 13.55 3.83 -17.36
CA SER A 194 14.05 5.17 -17.08
C SER A 194 14.69 5.24 -15.67
N PRO A 195 15.71 6.08 -15.47
CA PRO A 195 16.24 6.38 -14.13
C PRO A 195 15.18 6.96 -13.19
N MET A 196 14.08 7.50 -13.72
CA MET A 196 12.98 8.02 -12.90
C MET A 196 12.23 6.90 -12.20
N GLN A 197 12.00 5.77 -12.89
CA GLN A 197 11.32 4.63 -12.28
C GLN A 197 12.17 3.95 -11.18
N GLN A 198 13.50 3.98 -11.30
CA GLN A 198 14.38 3.53 -10.23
C GLN A 198 14.23 4.37 -8.95
N LYS A 199 14.00 5.68 -9.08
CA LYS A 199 13.73 6.56 -7.93
C LYS A 199 12.39 6.27 -7.27
N THR A 200 11.39 5.81 -8.03
CA THR A 200 10.12 5.31 -7.48
C THR A 200 10.36 4.16 -6.50
N GLY A 201 11.31 3.25 -6.81
CA GLY A 201 11.69 2.15 -5.93
C GLY A 201 12.19 2.61 -4.55
N ILE A 202 12.99 3.68 -4.49
CA ILE A 202 13.48 4.26 -3.24
C ILE A 202 12.31 4.83 -2.43
N LEU A 203 11.38 5.54 -3.09
CA LEU A 203 10.21 6.12 -2.42
C LEU A 203 9.25 5.06 -1.87
N LEU A 204 9.19 3.88 -2.48
CA LEU A 204 8.39 2.75 -1.98
C LEU A 204 8.88 2.23 -0.63
N ILE A 205 10.17 2.36 -0.31
CA ILE A 205 10.74 1.93 0.98
C ILE A 205 10.48 2.97 2.08
N SER A 206 10.47 4.25 1.72
CA SER A 206 10.22 5.35 2.67
C SER A 206 8.79 5.37 3.22
N LEU A 207 7.79 5.06 2.38
CA LEU A 207 6.38 5.04 2.76
C LEU A 207 6.04 4.13 3.96
N PRO A 208 6.39 2.83 3.97
CA PRO A 208 6.09 1.95 5.09
C PRO A 208 6.88 2.34 6.35
N THR A 209 8.11 2.85 6.20
CA THR A 209 8.94 3.28 7.34
C THR A 209 8.27 4.41 8.11
N VAL A 210 7.85 5.47 7.41
CA VAL A 210 7.12 6.58 8.05
C VAL A 210 5.71 6.17 8.45
N GLY A 211 5.07 5.30 7.67
CA GLY A 211 3.80 4.69 8.03
C GLY A 211 3.84 4.04 9.40
N LEU A 212 4.85 3.20 9.65
CA LEU A 212 5.04 2.52 10.93
C LEU A 212 5.22 3.50 12.09
N ALA A 213 5.94 4.61 11.88
CA ALA A 213 6.06 5.65 12.91
C ALA A 213 4.69 6.26 13.27
N PHE A 214 3.83 6.50 12.28
CA PHE A 214 2.46 6.97 12.52
C PHE A 214 1.57 5.90 13.17
N ASP A 215 1.80 4.61 12.90
CA ASP A 215 1.06 3.52 13.57
C ASP A 215 1.41 3.47 15.07
N VAL A 216 2.69 3.56 15.41
CA VAL A 216 3.14 3.68 16.81
C VAL A 216 2.52 4.91 17.47
N TYR A 217 2.52 6.06 16.79
CA TYR A 217 1.88 7.28 17.29
C TYR A 217 0.38 7.08 17.56
N LEU A 218 -0.34 6.45 16.62
CA LEU A 218 -1.77 6.15 16.73
C LEU A 218 -2.08 5.14 17.85
N LEU A 219 -1.14 4.26 18.21
CA LEU A 219 -1.31 3.31 19.31
C LEU A 219 -1.05 3.96 20.68
N LEU A 220 -0.02 4.80 20.77
CA LEU A 220 0.35 5.47 22.02
C LEU A 220 -0.65 6.53 22.44
N LEU A 221 -1.25 7.24 21.49
CA LEU A 221 -2.20 8.33 21.74
C LEU A 221 -3.41 7.91 22.60
N PRO A 222 -4.20 6.87 22.26
CA PRO A 222 -5.30 6.41 23.09
C PRO A 222 -4.81 5.80 24.41
N MET A 223 -3.65 5.13 24.42
CA MET A 223 -3.08 4.53 25.63
C MET A 223 -2.74 5.61 26.68
N ALA A 224 -2.11 6.70 26.24
CA ALA A 224 -1.85 7.86 27.07
C ALA A 224 -3.16 8.53 27.55
N ALA A 225 -4.15 8.66 26.66
CA ALA A 225 -5.44 9.24 27.01
C ALA A 225 -6.17 8.41 28.10
N ILE A 226 -6.25 7.09 27.92
CA ILE A 226 -6.90 6.17 28.87
C ILE A 226 -6.16 6.13 30.20
N SER A 227 -4.83 6.32 30.20
CA SER A 227 -4.05 6.35 31.44
C SER A 227 -4.53 7.42 32.43
N GLN A 228 -5.05 8.55 31.92
CA GLN A 228 -5.53 9.70 32.69
C GLN A 228 -7.02 9.58 33.08
N VAL A 229 -7.79 8.69 32.45
CA VAL A 229 -9.21 8.49 32.78
C VAL A 229 -9.35 7.59 34.00
N GLN A 230 -10.18 7.99 34.97
CA GLN A 230 -10.49 7.24 36.18
C GLN A 230 -11.41 6.03 35.88
N LEU A 231 -10.90 5.04 35.16
CA LEU A 231 -11.58 3.75 34.96
C LEU A 231 -11.13 2.73 36.00
N PRO A 232 -12.03 1.82 36.45
CA PRO A 232 -11.63 0.71 37.30
C PRO A 232 -10.56 -0.14 36.59
N PRO A 233 -9.53 -0.61 37.32
CA PRO A 233 -8.30 -1.14 36.73
C PRO A 233 -8.53 -2.35 35.81
N LYS A 234 -9.56 -3.16 36.08
CA LYS A 234 -9.95 -4.30 35.23
C LYS A 234 -10.45 -3.86 33.84
N ARG A 235 -11.22 -2.77 33.74
CA ARG A 235 -11.69 -2.23 32.45
C ARG A 235 -10.56 -1.50 31.72
N LYS A 236 -9.70 -0.80 32.47
CA LYS A 236 -8.51 -0.12 31.94
C LYS A 236 -7.57 -1.10 31.24
N LEU A 237 -7.29 -2.24 31.88
CA LEU A 237 -6.46 -3.30 31.30
C LEU A 237 -7.11 -3.92 30.05
N GLY A 238 -8.42 -4.17 30.07
CA GLY A 238 -9.15 -4.70 28.90
C GLY A 238 -9.02 -3.80 27.67
N VAL A 239 -9.20 -2.49 27.83
CA VAL A 239 -9.04 -1.55 26.71
C VAL A 239 -7.59 -1.48 26.25
N MET A 240 -6.61 -1.46 27.16
CA MET A 240 -5.18 -1.50 26.80
C MET A 240 -4.81 -2.77 26.02
N MET A 241 -5.35 -3.93 26.41
CA MET A 241 -5.11 -5.20 25.69
C MET A 241 -5.73 -5.19 24.29
N ILE A 242 -6.89 -4.58 24.08
CA ILE A 242 -7.48 -4.44 22.74
C ILE A 242 -6.58 -3.60 21.83
N PHE A 243 -6.04 -2.48 22.34
CA PHE A 243 -5.09 -1.66 21.56
C PHE A 243 -3.77 -2.40 21.29
N LEU A 244 -3.27 -3.19 22.24
CA LEU A 244 -2.08 -4.03 22.06
C LEU A 244 -2.33 -5.18 21.07
N SER A 245 -3.53 -5.74 21.01
CA SER A 245 -3.86 -6.79 20.04
C SER A 245 -3.81 -6.32 18.58
N GLY A 246 -3.91 -5.01 18.34
CA GLY A 246 -3.74 -4.41 17.02
C GLY A 246 -2.29 -4.28 16.53
N ILE A 247 -1.30 -4.69 17.34
CA ILE A 247 0.14 -4.74 16.95
C ILE A 247 0.50 -6.05 16.22
N LEU A 248 -0.26 -7.12 16.46
CA LEU A 248 0.06 -8.48 16.01
C LEU A 248 -0.43 -8.77 14.59
#